data_AF-A0A7W4BT33-F1
#
_entry.id   AF-A0A7W4BT33-F1
#
_cell.length_a   1.000
_cell.length_b   1.000
_cell.length_c   1.000
_cell.angle_alpha   90.00
_cell.angle_beta   90.00
_cell.angle_gamma   90.00
#
_symmetry.space_group_name_H-M   'P 1'
#
loop_
_entity.id
_entity.type
_entity.pdbx_description
1 polymer ?
#
loop_
_entity_poly.entity_id
_entity_poly.type
_entity_poly.pdbx_seq_one_letter_code
_entity_poly.pdbx_strand_id
1 'polypeptide(L)'
;MKTIILSTNYQGQQLSCYWNSLTKSIEFNAASKSIKIFTGYGFISRIKTTKLDTNLMVEVHFRKLAKEKIAIIMLKIQGVILKAQAIEIGTGGKIAMSSIKYHQLIG
;
A
#
# COMPACT_ATOMS: atom_id res chain seq x y z
N MET A 1 -12.55 2.88 -11.53
CA MET A 1 -12.46 4.16 -10.81
C MET A 1 -11.09 4.25 -10.12
N LYS A 2 -10.46 5.43 -10.09
CA LYS A 2 -9.20 5.66 -9.36
C LYS A 2 -9.52 6.36 -8.04
N THR A 3 -9.09 5.78 -6.93
CA THR A 3 -9.35 6.31 -5.58
C THR A 3 -8.03 6.53 -4.86
N ILE A 4 -7.85 7.69 -4.23
CA ILE A 4 -6.69 7.92 -3.37
C ILE A 4 -6.85 7.13 -2.07
N ILE A 5 -5.90 6.26 -1.77
CA ILE A 5 -5.99 5.33 -0.65
C ILE A 5 -4.98 5.66 0.44
N LEU A 6 -3.81 6.18 0.09
CA LEU A 6 -2.81 6.60 1.06
C LEU A 6 -2.10 7.84 0.53
N SER A 7 -1.92 8.85 1.37
CA SER A 7 -1.05 9.99 1.08
C SER A 7 -0.22 10.29 2.32
N THR A 8 1.07 10.59 2.14
CA THR A 8 1.96 10.96 3.24
C THR A 8 3.06 11.86 2.72
N ASN A 9 3.64 12.65 3.62
CA ASN A 9 4.87 13.39 3.33
C ASN A 9 6.05 12.62 3.90
N TYR A 10 7.13 12.52 3.14
CA TYR A 10 8.39 11.94 3.58
C TYR A 10 9.54 12.79 3.02
N GLN A 11 10.43 13.28 3.89
CA GLN A 11 11.56 14.15 3.51
C GLN A 11 11.15 15.35 2.61
N GLY A 12 10.01 15.98 2.90
CA GLY A 12 9.50 17.11 2.12
C GLY A 12 8.82 16.74 0.79
N GLN A 13 8.75 15.45 0.44
CA GLN A 13 8.08 14.99 -0.77
C GLN A 13 6.71 14.38 -0.44
N GLN A 14 5.69 14.75 -1.20
CA GLN A 14 4.38 14.12 -1.11
C GLN A 14 4.40 12.79 -1.87
N LEU A 15 3.96 11.75 -1.18
CA LEU A 15 3.75 10.41 -1.70
C LEU A 15 2.26 10.14 -1.73
N SER A 16 1.73 9.85 -2.93
CA SER A 16 0.31 9.55 -3.11
C SER A 16 0.15 8.18 -3.75
N CYS A 17 -0.74 7.38 -3.17
CA CYS A 17 -1.03 6.03 -3.58
C CYS A 17 -2.50 5.94 -3.99
N TYR A 18 -2.74 5.37 -5.16
CA TYR A 18 -4.05 5.26 -5.77
C TYR A 18 -4.40 3.81 -6.07
N TRP A 19 -5.63 3.42 -5.74
CA TRP A 19 -6.21 2.17 -6.18
C TRP A 19 -6.95 2.38 -7.50
N ASN A 20 -6.71 1.51 -8.47
CA ASN A 20 -7.55 1.40 -9.65
C ASN A 20 -8.35 0.09 -9.59
N SER A 21 -9.65 0.21 -9.32
CA SER A 21 -10.55 -0.94 -9.16
C SER A 21 -10.82 -1.72 -10.43
N LEU A 22 -10.66 -1.10 -11.61
CA LEU A 22 -10.92 -1.75 -12.90
C LEU A 22 -9.73 -2.61 -13.30
N THR A 23 -8.53 -2.02 -13.26
CA THR A 23 -7.29 -2.71 -13.65
C THR A 23 -6.66 -3.49 -12.51
N LYS A 24 -7.26 -3.44 -11.31
CA LYS A 24 -6.75 -4.06 -10.08
C LYS A 24 -5.26 -3.73 -9.91
N SER A 25 -4.94 -2.45 -9.95
CA SER A 25 -3.57 -1.97 -9.84
C SER A 25 -3.47 -0.88 -8.79
N ILE A 26 -2.28 -0.77 -8.20
CA ILE A 26 -1.93 0.34 -7.33
C ILE A 26 -0.90 1.19 -8.05
N GLU A 27 -1.12 2.50 -8.03
CA GLU A 27 -0.21 3.48 -8.59
C GLU A 27 0.34 4.35 -7.46
N PHE A 28 1.66 4.37 -7.31
CA PHE A 28 2.37 5.21 -6.38
C PHE A 28 3.03 6.34 -7.15
N ASN A 29 2.74 7.57 -6.75
CA ASN A 29 3.33 8.78 -7.31
C ASN A 29 4.17 9.44 -6.22
N ALA A 30 5.48 9.47 -6.44
CA ALA A 30 6.44 10.38 -5.82
C ALA A 30 6.81 11.46 -6.85
N ALA A 31 7.21 12.65 -6.41
CA ALA A 31 7.38 13.84 -7.25
C ALA A 31 8.12 13.61 -8.60
N SER A 32 9.09 12.69 -8.65
CA SER A 32 9.85 12.36 -9.87
C SER A 32 9.57 10.96 -10.45
N LYS A 33 8.76 10.13 -9.79
CA LYS A 33 8.59 8.71 -10.14
C LYS A 33 7.17 8.24 -9.90
N SER A 34 6.59 7.62 -10.94
CA SER A 34 5.34 6.85 -10.81
C SER A 34 5.65 5.37 -10.94
N ILE A 35 5.10 4.55 -10.06
CA ILE A 35 5.19 3.11 -10.12
C ILE A 35 3.82 2.50 -10.08
N LYS A 36 3.55 1.62 -11.04
CA LYS A 36 2.32 0.86 -11.11
C LYS A 36 2.58 -0.61 -10.76
N ILE A 37 1.89 -1.09 -9.73
CA ILE A 37 1.91 -2.49 -9.31
C ILE A 37 0.59 -3.12 -9.75
N PHE A 38 0.66 -4.04 -10.70
CA PHE A 38 -0.47 -4.91 -11.00
C PHE A 38 -0.60 -5.96 -9.90
N THR A 39 -1.76 -5.97 -9.24
CA THR A 39 -1.95 -6.80 -8.05
C THR A 39 -2.22 -8.27 -8.38
N GLY A 40 -2.66 -8.56 -9.62
CA GLY A 40 -2.77 -9.92 -10.16
C GLY A 40 -3.70 -10.82 -9.34
N TYR A 41 -4.79 -10.27 -8.82
CA TYR A 41 -5.62 -10.95 -7.83
C TYR A 41 -6.34 -12.19 -8.37
N GLY A 42 -5.98 -13.34 -7.78
CA GLY A 42 -6.70 -14.60 -7.79
C GLY A 42 -6.51 -15.27 -6.43
N PHE A 43 -7.61 -15.41 -5.68
CA PHE A 43 -7.90 -16.26 -4.50
C PHE A 43 -6.90 -16.45 -3.31
N ILE A 44 -5.61 -16.14 -3.43
CA ILE A 44 -4.54 -16.49 -2.48
C ILE A 44 -3.88 -15.20 -1.93
N SER A 45 -3.47 -15.24 -0.66
CA SER A 45 -2.68 -14.16 -0.05
C SER A 45 -1.34 -13.98 -0.75
N ARG A 46 -1.00 -12.75 -1.13
CA ARG A 46 0.22 -12.44 -1.91
C ARG A 46 0.89 -11.19 -1.38
N ILE A 47 2.21 -11.11 -1.56
CA ILE A 47 2.98 -9.90 -1.27
C ILE A 47 3.60 -9.44 -2.58
N LYS A 48 3.49 -8.13 -2.87
CA LYS A 48 4.16 -7.48 -3.99
C LYS A 48 5.00 -6.33 -3.44
N THR A 49 6.29 -6.36 -3.73
CA THR A 49 7.22 -5.34 -3.28
C THR A 49 7.83 -4.65 -4.49
N THR A 50 8.04 -3.33 -4.39
CA THR A 50 8.76 -2.55 -5.39
C THR A 50 9.50 -1.40 -4.74
N LYS A 51 10.58 -0.93 -5.37
CA LYS A 51 11.36 0.22 -4.89
C LYS A 51 10.84 1.48 -5.57
N LEU A 52 10.33 2.43 -4.79
CA LEU A 52 9.97 3.76 -5.28
C LEU A 52 11.22 4.63 -5.46
N ASP A 53 12.18 4.47 -4.56
CA ASP A 53 13.50 5.05 -4.68
C ASP A 53 14.57 4.21 -3.97
N THR A 54 15.84 4.63 -3.98
CA THR A 54 16.95 3.92 -3.34
C THR A 54 16.65 3.54 -1.88
N ASN A 55 16.01 4.45 -1.14
CA ASN A 55 15.68 4.26 0.28
C ASN A 55 14.21 3.92 0.53
N LEU A 56 13.35 4.05 -0.47
CA LEU A 56 11.90 3.97 -0.30
C LEU A 56 11.36 2.70 -0.95
N MET A 57 10.93 1.77 -0.12
CA MET A 57 10.29 0.52 -0.55
C MET A 57 8.78 0.59 -0.31
N VAL A 58 8.05 0.02 -1.25
CA VAL A 58 6.60 -0.13 -1.16
C VAL A 58 6.29 -1.61 -1.14
N GLU A 59 5.45 -1.99 -0.20
CA GLU A 59 5.04 -3.38 -0.02
C GLU A 59 3.52 -3.44 0.05
N VAL A 60 2.93 -4.23 -0.83
CA VAL A 60 1.50 -4.44 -0.87
C VAL A 60 1.22 -5.86 -0.45
N HIS A 61 0.45 -5.97 0.63
CA HIS A 61 -0.02 -7.23 1.18
C HIS A 61 -1.46 -7.44 0.76
N PHE A 62 -1.70 -8.62 0.26
CA PHE A 62 -2.99 -9.05 -0.20
C PHE A 62 -3.47 -10.15 0.72
N ARG A 63 -4.57 -9.91 1.44
CA ARG A 63 -5.12 -10.87 2.40
C ARG A 63 -6.61 -11.05 2.11
N LYS A 64 -6.99 -12.29 1.82
CA LYS A 64 -8.40 -12.67 1.76
C LYS A 64 -8.88 -12.90 3.19
N LEU A 65 -9.57 -11.93 3.80
CA LEU A 65 -10.16 -12.09 5.13
C LEU A 65 -11.60 -12.57 4.97
N ALA A 66 -11.84 -13.86 5.20
CA ALA A 66 -13.13 -14.59 5.33
C ALA A 66 -14.24 -14.34 4.28
N LYS A 67 -14.53 -13.10 3.87
CA LYS A 67 -15.41 -12.67 2.77
C LYS A 67 -14.93 -11.39 2.07
N GLU A 68 -14.13 -10.58 2.75
CA GLU A 68 -13.69 -9.27 2.27
C GLU A 68 -12.34 -9.41 1.57
N LYS A 69 -12.34 -9.01 0.30
CA LYS A 69 -11.13 -8.92 -0.51
C LYS A 69 -10.38 -7.66 -0.03
N ILE A 70 -9.46 -7.80 0.92
CA ILE A 70 -8.72 -6.70 1.55
C ILE A 70 -7.26 -6.66 1.08
N ALA A 71 -6.77 -5.45 0.77
CA ALA A 71 -5.35 -5.20 0.56
C ALA A 71 -4.83 -4.28 1.67
N ILE A 72 -3.68 -4.60 2.26
CA ILE A 72 -2.93 -3.73 3.16
C ILE A 72 -1.75 -3.18 2.35
N ILE A 73 -1.76 -1.87 2.13
CA ILE A 73 -0.64 -1.16 1.52
C ILE A 73 0.28 -0.69 2.64
N MET A 74 1.57 -1.00 2.55
CA MET A 74 2.60 -0.55 3.46
C MET A 74 3.68 0.22 2.72
N LEU A 75 4.06 1.35 3.28
CA LEU A 75 5.22 2.12 2.89
C LEU A 75 6.35 1.85 3.88
N LYS A 76 7.51 1.41 3.39
CA LYS A 76 8.66 1.00 4.20
C LYS A 76 9.95 1.72 3.80
N ILE A 77 10.81 1.97 4.78
CA ILE A 77 12.19 2.45 4.58
C ILE A 77 13.10 1.64 5.48
N GLN A 78 14.11 1.00 4.89
CA GLN A 78 15.11 0.24 5.64
C GLN A 78 14.48 -0.76 6.65
N GLY A 79 13.35 -1.38 6.28
CA GLY A 79 12.60 -2.30 7.15
C GLY A 79 11.56 -1.65 8.07
N VAL A 80 11.61 -0.34 8.28
CA VAL A 80 10.66 0.42 9.11
C VAL A 80 9.42 0.78 8.31
N ILE A 81 8.23 0.46 8.83
CA ILE A 81 6.96 0.90 8.22
C ILE A 81 6.70 2.35 8.60
N LEU A 82 6.64 3.22 7.58
CA LEU A 82 6.26 4.61 7.76
C LEU A 82 4.74 4.79 7.83
N LYS A 83 4.02 4.05 7.00
CA LYS A 83 2.56 4.15 6.92
C LYS A 83 1.94 2.87 6.39
N ALA A 84 0.77 2.53 6.90
CA ALA A 84 -0.03 1.41 6.42
C ALA A 84 -1.49 1.83 6.22
N GLN A 85 -2.15 1.28 5.21
CA GLN A 85 -3.59 1.46 4.97
C GLN A 85 -4.20 0.16 4.45
N ALA A 86 -5.26 -0.32 5.11
CA ALA A 86 -6.12 -1.35 4.54
C ALA A 86 -7.18 -0.75 3.62
N ILE A 87 -7.47 -1.44 2.52
CA ILE A 87 -8.52 -1.08 1.57
C ILE A 87 -9.32 -2.31 1.14
N GLU A 88 -10.56 -2.06 0.73
CA GLU A 88 -11.35 -3.02 -0.01
C GLU A 88 -10.92 -3.01 -1.49
N ILE A 89 -10.62 -4.17 -2.08
CA ILE A 89 -10.12 -4.30 -3.47
C ILE A 89 -11.23 -4.06 -4.51
N GLY A 90 -12.50 -4.24 -4.11
CA GLY A 90 -13.64 -3.93 -4.97
C GLY A 90 -13.69 -2.44 -5.31
N THR A 91 -13.61 -1.62 -4.27
CA THR A 91 -13.97 -0.20 -4.31
C THR A 91 -12.79 0.75 -4.11
N GLY A 92 -11.71 0.28 -3.47
CA GLY A 92 -10.67 1.14 -2.92
C GLY A 92 -11.08 1.85 -1.63
N GLY A 93 -12.23 1.49 -1.05
CA GLY A 93 -12.71 2.05 0.20
C GLY A 93 -11.71 1.77 1.32
N LYS A 94 -11.34 2.82 2.07
CA LYS A 94 -10.45 2.67 3.21
C LYS A 94 -11.17 1.89 4.31
N ILE A 95 -10.51 0.88 4.83
CA ILE A 95 -11.01 0.11 5.97
C ILE A 95 -10.42 0.73 7.22
N ALA A 96 -11.26 1.02 8.21
CA ALA A 96 -10.82 1.50 9.51
C ALA A 96 -9.94 0.41 10.15
N MET A 97 -8.64 0.67 10.26
CA MET A 97 -7.75 -0.17 11.05
C MET A 97 -7.65 0.45 12.45
N SER A 98 -8.15 -0.25 13.48
CA SER A 98 -7.79 0.06 14.85
C SER A 98 -6.25 0.04 14.93
N SER A 99 -5.68 1.13 15.44
CA SER A 99 -4.23 1.43 15.43
C SER A 99 -3.35 0.20 15.59
N ILE A 100 -2.50 -0.09 14.59
CA ILE A 100 -1.43 -1.06 14.73
C ILE A 100 -0.34 -0.38 15.57
N LYS A 101 -0.25 -0.69 16.86
CA LYS A 101 0.90 -0.29 17.69
C LYS A 101 2.11 -1.11 17.25
N TYR A 102 3.00 -0.53 16.45
CA TYR A 102 4.31 -1.13 16.20
C TYR A 102 5.17 -0.91 17.45
N HIS A 103 5.49 -2.00 18.16
CA HIS A 103 6.64 -2.00 19.05
C HIS A 103 7.89 -2.12 18.17
N GLN A 104 8.68 -1.06 18.12
CA GLN A 104 10.03 -1.14 17.58
C GLN A 104 10.85 -2.00 18.55
N LEU A 105 11.23 -3.22 18.13
CA LEU A 105 12.25 -3.99 18.83
C LEU A 105 13.56 -3.23 18.62
N ILE A 106 13.99 -2.50 19.64
CA ILE A 106 15.34 -1.96 19.72
C ILE A 106 16.22 -3.18 20.01
N GLY A 107 17.05 -3.56 19.03
CA GLY A 107 18.15 -4.49 19.20
C GLY A 107 19.46 -3.72 19.34
#